data_AF-A0A502M8Q5-F1
#
_entry.id   AF-A0A502M8Q5-F1
#
_cell.length_a   1.000
_cell.length_b   1.000
_cell.length_c   1.000
_cell.angle_alpha   90.00
_cell.angle_beta   90.00
_cell.angle_gamma   90.00
#
_symmetry.space_group_name_H-M   'P 1'
#
loop_
_entity.id
_entity.type
_entity.pdbx_description
1 polymer ?
#
loop_
_entity_poly.entity_id
_entity_poly.type
_entity_poly.pdbx_seq_one_letter_code
_entity_poly.pdbx_strand_id
1 'polypeptide(L)'
;MKKIYNNDLSIAYENKEVHLYGWIANKRKMKKQTFIDLRDSSGIVQLVFENVSDPLLTKESCIEIKGVVKKRHEANSQIKTGEIEV
;
A
#
# COMPACT_ATOMS: atom_id res chain seq x y z
N MET A 1 6.20 -15.38 9.43
CA MET A 1 7.15 -14.28 9.66
C MET A 1 7.06 -13.32 8.48
N LYS A 2 6.98 -12.00 8.72
CA LYS A 2 6.98 -10.98 7.67
C LYS A 2 8.29 -11.05 6.89
N LYS A 3 8.24 -11.15 5.56
CA LYS A 3 9.42 -11.31 4.70
C LYS A 3 9.91 -10.00 4.07
N ILE A 4 8.99 -9.06 3.85
CA ILE A 4 9.24 -7.80 3.14
C ILE A 4 8.66 -6.67 3.99
N TYR A 5 9.46 -5.70 4.38
CA TYR A 5 8.97 -4.49 5.04
C TYR A 5 8.45 -3.48 4.01
N ASN A 6 7.53 -2.62 4.43
CA ASN A 6 6.84 -1.72 3.50
C ASN A 6 7.84 -0.78 2.79
N ASN A 7 8.83 -0.24 3.52
CA ASN A 7 9.88 0.63 2.97
C ASN A 7 11.02 -0.11 2.25
N ASP A 8 10.99 -1.44 2.15
CA ASP A 8 11.95 -2.18 1.31
C ASP A 8 11.51 -2.20 -0.16
N LEU A 9 10.25 -1.86 -0.42
CA LEU A 9 9.71 -1.79 -1.78
C LEU A 9 10.26 -0.58 -2.53
N SER A 10 10.51 -0.81 -3.81
CA SER A 10 11.00 0.17 -4.78
C SER A 10 10.58 -0.26 -6.18
N ILE A 11 10.91 0.55 -7.18
CA ILE A 11 10.64 0.22 -8.59
C ILE A 11 11.29 -1.11 -9.03
N ALA A 12 12.33 -1.59 -8.34
CA ALA A 12 12.95 -2.89 -8.60
C ALA A 12 12.02 -4.10 -8.33
N TYR A 13 10.88 -3.84 -7.68
CA TYR A 13 9.82 -4.83 -7.43
C TYR A 13 8.66 -4.74 -8.42
N GLU A 14 8.69 -3.84 -9.41
CA GLU A 14 7.61 -3.69 -10.39
C GLU A 14 7.21 -5.05 -11.01
N ASN A 15 5.90 -5.28 -11.11
CA ASN A 15 5.25 -6.51 -11.57
C ASN A 15 5.47 -7.75 -10.68
N LYS A 16 6.08 -7.63 -9.50
CA LYS A 16 6.19 -8.74 -8.54
C LYS A 16 5.01 -8.75 -7.58
N GLU A 17 4.54 -9.95 -7.27
CA GLU A 17 3.58 -10.16 -6.18
C GLU A 17 4.29 -10.05 -4.83
N VAL A 18 3.70 -9.28 -3.92
CA VAL A 18 4.23 -9.05 -2.57
C VAL A 18 3.16 -9.33 -1.53
N HIS A 19 3.61 -9.75 -0.35
CA HIS A 19 2.76 -10.05 0.79
C HIS A 19 3.09 -9.12 1.94
N LEU A 20 2.19 -8.18 2.22
CA LEU A 20 2.42 -7.08 3.16
C LEU A 20 1.48 -7.16 4.34
N TYR A 21 1.93 -6.57 5.43
CA TYR A 21 1.27 -6.57 6.73
C TYR A 21 1.44 -5.20 7.36
N GLY A 22 0.40 -4.65 7.98
CA GLY A 22 0.54 -3.38 8.67
C GLY A 22 -0.78 -2.83 9.17
N TRP A 23 -0.76 -1.54 9.51
CA TRP A 23 -1.90 -0.77 9.98
C TRP A 23 -2.29 0.27 8.95
N ILE A 24 -3.58 0.47 8.75
CA ILE A 24 -4.11 1.55 7.90
C ILE A 24 -3.80 2.90 8.56
N ALA A 25 -2.79 3.61 8.07
CA ALA A 25 -2.48 4.96 8.55
C ALA A 25 -3.49 5.99 8.03
N ASN A 26 -3.88 5.88 6.75
CA ASN A 26 -4.92 6.70 6.12
C ASN A 26 -5.71 5.87 5.11
N LYS A 27 -6.96 6.26 4.86
CA LYS A 27 -7.86 5.69 3.84
C LYS A 27 -8.55 6.82 3.09
N ARG A 28 -8.50 6.79 1.76
CA ARG A 28 -9.12 7.80 0.87
C ARG A 28 -9.92 7.08 -0.22
N LYS A 29 -11.18 7.45 -0.43
CA LYS A 29 -12.02 6.89 -1.48
C LYS A 29 -12.19 7.90 -2.62
N MET A 30 -11.90 7.49 -3.85
CA MET A 30 -12.08 8.29 -5.06
C MET A 30 -12.85 7.48 -6.10
N LYS A 31 -14.11 7.84 -6.36
CA LYS A 31 -14.99 7.12 -7.29
C LYS A 31 -15.02 5.60 -7.00
N LYS A 32 -14.38 4.80 -7.86
CA LYS A 32 -14.31 3.33 -7.78
C LYS A 32 -13.00 2.80 -7.17
N GLN A 33 -12.09 3.68 -6.76
CA GLN A 33 -10.80 3.33 -6.18
C GLN A 33 -10.76 3.72 -4.70
N THR A 34 -10.16 2.86 -3.90
CA THR A 34 -9.83 3.14 -2.50
C THR A 34 -8.33 3.10 -2.33
N PHE A 35 -7.75 4.21 -1.88
CA PHE A 35 -6.33 4.35 -1.59
C PHE A 35 -6.12 4.17 -0.08
N ILE A 36 -5.17 3.32 0.29
CA ILE A 36 -4.81 3.08 1.69
C ILE A 36 -3.31 3.32 1.86
N ASP A 37 -2.94 4.11 2.85
CA ASP A 37 -1.55 4.20 3.31
C ASP A 37 -1.35 3.09 4.34
N LEU A 38 -0.64 2.03 3.97
CA LEU A 38 -0.31 0.92 4.86
C LEU A 38 1.02 1.21 5.57
N ARG A 39 0.97 1.34 6.90
CA ARG A 39 2.13 1.61 7.75
C ARG A 39 2.59 0.34 8.46
N ASP A 40 3.90 0.13 8.49
CA ASP A 40 4.57 -0.77 9.42
C ASP A 40 5.69 -0.04 10.18
N SER A 41 6.54 -0.77 10.90
CA SER A 41 7.69 -0.19 11.61
C SER A 41 8.74 0.44 10.69
N SER A 42 8.76 0.10 9.40
CA SER A 42 9.74 0.60 8.44
C SER A 42 9.27 1.87 7.74
N GLY A 43 7.96 2.05 7.54
CA GLY A 43 7.38 3.21 6.88
C GLY A 43 6.02 2.93 6.25
N ILE A 44 5.71 3.65 5.17
CA ILE A 44 4.40 3.68 4.52
C ILE A 44 4.54 3.22 3.08
N VAL A 45 3.58 2.40 2.62
CA VAL A 45 3.35 2.10 1.20
C VAL A 45 1.88 2.34 0.86
N GLN A 46 1.60 2.77 -0.37
CA GLN A 46 0.22 2.95 -0.83
C GLN A 46 -0.32 1.65 -1.42
N LEU A 47 -1.53 1.31 -1.01
CA LEU A 47 -2.35 0.28 -1.62
C LEU A 47 -3.44 0.94 -2.47
N VAL A 48 -3.72 0.36 -3.64
CA VAL A 48 -4.82 0.78 -4.51
C VAL A 48 -5.78 -0.37 -4.71
N PHE A 49 -6.98 -0.23 -4.15
CA PHE A 49 -8.05 -1.20 -4.31
C PHE A 49 -9.04 -0.72 -5.36
N GLU A 50 -9.24 -1.51 -6.41
CA GLU A 50 -10.27 -1.27 -7.41
C GLU A 50 -11.56 -2.00 -7.02
N ASN A 51 -12.70 -1.31 -7.08
CA ASN A 51 -14.04 -1.86 -6.83
C ASN A 51 -14.25 -2.47 -5.42
N VAL A 52 -13.37 -2.18 -4.44
CA VAL A 52 -13.57 -2.59 -3.05
C VAL A 52 -14.36 -1.53 -2.31
N SER A 53 -15.57 -1.91 -1.88
CA SER A 53 -16.40 -1.14 -0.95
C SER A 53 -16.45 -1.86 0.39
N ASP A 54 -15.33 -1.85 1.13
CA ASP A 54 -15.33 -2.39 2.49
C ASP A 54 -15.50 -1.26 3.52
N PRO A 55 -16.66 -1.16 4.20
CA PRO A 55 -16.89 -0.19 5.27
C PRO A 55 -16.16 -0.54 6.57
N LEU A 56 -15.68 -1.78 6.76
CA LEU A 56 -15.07 -2.24 8.01
C LEU A 56 -13.60 -1.84 8.14
N LEU A 57 -12.89 -1.65 7.02
CA LEU A 57 -11.51 -1.18 7.03
C LEU A 57 -11.45 0.29 7.45
N THR A 58 -10.96 0.55 8.66
CA THR A 58 -10.86 1.88 9.26
C THR A 58 -9.41 2.21 9.60
N LYS A 59 -9.15 3.45 10.03
CA LYS A 59 -7.83 3.85 10.49
C LYS A 59 -7.37 2.95 11.64
N GLU A 60 -6.10 2.60 11.65
CA GLU A 60 -5.47 1.64 12.57
C GLU A 60 -6.01 0.20 12.51
N SER A 61 -6.79 -0.17 11.48
CA SER A 61 -7.08 -1.59 11.23
C SER A 61 -5.79 -2.32 10.86
N CYS A 62 -5.52 -3.46 11.50
CA CYS A 62 -4.41 -4.34 11.16
C CYS A 62 -4.83 -5.26 10.02
N ILE A 63 -4.09 -5.23 8.91
CA ILE A 63 -4.42 -5.98 7.69
C ILE A 63 -3.22 -6.73 7.12
N GLU A 64 -3.52 -7.83 6.46
CA GLU A 64 -2.63 -8.61 5.60
C GLU A 64 -3.15 -8.49 4.16
N ILE A 65 -2.27 -8.20 3.20
CA ILE A 65 -2.64 -8.02 1.80
C ILE A 65 -1.63 -8.71 0.88
N LYS A 66 -2.14 -9.31 -0.18
CA LYS A 66 -1.35 -9.75 -1.34
C LYS A 66 -1.71 -8.88 -2.53
N GLY A 67 -0.70 -8.36 -3.22
CA GLY A 67 -0.89 -7.47 -4.35
C GLY A 67 0.33 -7.41 -5.25
N VAL A 68 0.19 -6.73 -6.38
CA VAL A 68 1.25 -6.63 -7.39
C VAL A 68 1.79 -5.21 -7.36
N VAL A 69 3.11 -5.09 -7.19
CA VAL A 69 3.76 -3.77 -7.21
C VAL A 69 3.64 -3.15 -8.59
N LYS A 70 3.13 -1.93 -8.66
CA LYS A 70 3.01 -1.12 -9.86
C LYS A 70 3.70 0.23 -9.68
N LYS A 71 4.16 0.80 -10.78
CA LYS A 71 4.61 2.19 -10.79
C LYS A 71 3.41 3.12 -10.61
N ARG A 72 3.55 4.12 -9.73
CA ARG A 72 2.54 5.18 -9.59
C ARG A 72 2.47 6.02 -10.85
N HIS A 73 1.27 6.49 -11.18
CA HIS A 73 1.09 7.49 -12.22
C HIS A 73 1.78 8.81 -11.85
N GLU A 74 1.65 9.24 -10.59
CA GLU A 74 2.30 10.43 -10.05
C GLU A 74 3.13 10.06 -8.81
N ALA A 75 4.44 10.28 -8.91
CA ALA A 75 5.38 9.94 -7.84
C ALA A 75 5.29 10.94 -6.67
N ASN A 76 5.41 10.44 -5.44
CA ASN A 76 5.47 11.25 -4.22
C ASN A 76 6.88 11.25 -3.62
N SER A 77 7.67 12.28 -3.87
CA SER A 77 9.06 12.38 -3.38
C SER A 77 9.22 12.48 -1.86
N GLN A 78 8.13 12.65 -1.10
CA GLN A 78 8.18 12.78 0.36
C GLN A 78 8.30 11.44 1.09
N ILE A 79 8.05 10.32 0.40
CA ILE A 79 8.12 8.96 0.99
C ILE A 79 9.00 8.05 0.14
N LYS A 80 9.70 7.12 0.79
CA LYS A 80 10.67 6.22 0.13
C LYS A 80 10.04 5.35 -0.96
N THR A 81 8.82 4.85 -0.74
CA THR A 81 8.09 4.03 -1.72
C THR A 81 7.25 4.89 -2.67
N GLY A 82 7.52 6.18 -2.77
CA GLY A 82 6.66 7.15 -3.44
C GLY A 82 6.59 7.01 -4.95
N GLU A 83 7.44 6.18 -5.54
CA GLU A 83 7.43 5.84 -6.97
C GLU A 83 6.50 4.65 -7.29
N ILE A 84 6.08 3.90 -6.27
CA ILE A 84 5.33 2.64 -6.42
C ILE A 84 4.06 2.60 -5.57
N GLU A 85 3.17 1.71 -5.95
CA GLU A 85 1.96 1.32 -5.23
C GLU A 85 1.74 -0.18 -5.38
N VAL A 86 0.83 -0.73 -4.56
CA VAL A 86 0.51 -2.17 -4.52
C VAL A 86 -0.97 -2.39 -4.70
#